data_AF-A0AAJ0XCI4-F1
#
_entry.id   AF-A0AAJ0XCI4-F1
#
_cell.length_a   1.000
_cell.length_b   1.000
_cell.length_c   1.000
_cell.angle_alpha   90.00
_cell.angle_beta   90.00
_cell.angle_gamma   90.00
#
_symmetry.space_group_name_H-M   'P 1'
#
loop_
_entity.id
_entity.type
_entity.pdbx_description
1 polymer ?
#
loop_
_entity_poly.entity_id
_entity_poly.type
_entity_poly.pdbx_seq_one_letter_code
_entity_poly.pdbx_strand_id
1 'polypeptide(L)' 'AWVCADAFVGPGRRVGEGAIVGAAAVVVSDVPDWQIVAGNPAQLIKQRVLRYPEEE' A
#
# COMPACT_ATOMS: atom_id res chain seq x y z
N ALA A 1 -4.50 -0.52 -7.01
CA ALA A 1 -3.45 -0.34 -5.99
C ALA A 1 -2.23 0.34 -6.60
N TRP A 2 -1.38 0.98 -5.79
CA TRP A 2 -0.03 1.41 -6.17
C TRP A 2 0.98 0.59 -5.38
N VAL A 3 1.83 -0.17 -6.08
CA VAL A 3 2.91 -0.95 -5.49
C VAL A 3 4.23 -0.30 -5.89
N CYS A 4 4.98 0.20 -4.91
CA CYS A 4 6.24 0.89 -5.16
C CYS A 4 7.38 -0.08 -5.51
N ALA A 5 8.50 0.48 -5.98
CA ALA A 5 9.69 -0.27 -6.37
C ALA A 5 10.18 -1.22 -5.26
N ASP A 6 10.68 -2.38 -5.67
CA ASP A 6 11.26 -3.45 -4.83
C ASP A 6 10.35 -4.01 -3.74
N ALA A 7 9.04 -3.71 -3.76
CA ALA A 7 8.09 -4.34 -2.87
C ALA A 7 7.94 -5.84 -3.21
N PHE A 8 7.99 -6.68 -2.18
CA PHE A 8 7.64 -8.09 -2.25
C PHE A 8 6.19 -8.27 -1.79
N VAL A 9 5.37 -8.94 -2.61
CA VAL A 9 4.02 -9.36 -2.23
C VAL A 9 3.96 -10.88 -2.19
N GLY A 10 3.67 -11.42 -1.01
CA GLY A 10 3.60 -12.87 -0.81
C GLY A 10 2.54 -13.55 -1.67
N PRO A 11 2.70 -14.85 -1.98
CA PRO A 11 1.76 -15.59 -2.79
C PRO A 11 0.37 -15.64 -2.14
N GLY A 12 -0.68 -15.46 -2.94
CA GLY A 12 -2.06 -15.48 -2.47
C GLY A 12 -2.42 -14.31 -1.53
N ARG A 13 -1.70 -13.19 -1.61
CA ARG A 13 -2.06 -11.94 -0.93
C ARG A 13 -2.87 -11.03 -1.84
N ARG A 14 -3.96 -10.48 -1.31
CA ARG A 14 -4.73 -9.41 -1.96
C ARG A 14 -4.12 -8.07 -1.62
N VAL A 15 -3.88 -7.23 -2.63
CA VAL A 15 -3.61 -5.80 -2.44
C VAL A 15 -4.86 -5.02 -2.83
N GLY A 16 -5.50 -4.41 -1.84
CA GLY A 16 -6.78 -3.75 -1.98
C GLY A 16 -6.83 -2.59 -2.98
N GLU A 17 -8.04 -2.24 -3.40
CA GLU A 17 -8.28 -1.09 -4.26
C GLU A 17 -7.78 0.18 -3.57
N GLY A 18 -7.17 1.08 -4.34
CA GLY A 18 -6.63 2.33 -3.78
C GLY A 18 -5.46 2.16 -2.79
N ALA A 19 -5.08 0.96 -2.37
CA ALA A 19 -4.00 0.75 -1.42
C ALA A 19 -2.64 1.19 -1.96
N ILE A 20 -1.72 1.54 -1.05
CA ILE A 20 -0.31 1.87 -1.35
C ILE A 20 0.59 0.89 -0.59
N VAL A 21 1.48 0.22 -1.31
CA VAL A 21 2.57 -0.58 -0.75
C VAL A 21 3.87 0.21 -0.92
N GLY A 22 4.50 0.61 0.19
CA GLY A 22 5.73 1.40 0.19
C GLY A 22 6.91 0.67 -0.46
N ALA A 23 7.94 1.44 -0.83
CA ALA A 23 9.13 0.89 -1.46
C ALA A 23 9.83 -0.14 -0.56
N ALA A 24 10.33 -1.22 -1.16
CA ALA A 24 10.98 -2.35 -0.47
C ALA A 24 10.15 -3.03 0.64
N ALA A 25 8.82 -2.82 0.67
CA ALA A 25 7.95 -3.45 1.66
C ALA A 25 7.79 -4.96 1.42
N VAL A 26 7.66 -5.75 2.48
CA VAL A 26 7.46 -7.22 2.42
C VAL A 26 6.06 -7.54 2.93
N VAL A 27 5.11 -7.65 2.01
CA VAL A 27 3.69 -7.89 2.29
C VAL A 27 3.44 -9.38 2.49
N VAL A 28 3.26 -9.80 3.75
CA VAL A 28 2.95 -11.18 4.14
C VAL A 28 1.49 -11.41 4.54
N SER A 29 0.69 -10.35 4.59
CA SER A 29 -0.74 -10.34 4.90
C SER A 29 -1.51 -9.52 3.86
N ASP A 30 -2.82 -9.73 3.73
CA ASP A 30 -3.65 -8.95 2.81
C ASP A 30 -3.64 -7.46 3.18
N VAL A 31 -3.62 -6.59 2.16
CA VAL A 31 -3.66 -5.14 2.32
C VAL A 31 -5.09 -4.66 2.11
N PRO A 32 -5.72 -4.02 3.11
CA PRO A 32 -7.08 -3.50 2.97
C PRO A 32 -7.18 -2.37 1.95
N ASP A 33 -8.39 -2.13 1.45
CA ASP A 33 -8.65 -1.05 0.49
C ASP A 33 -8.33 0.32 1.11
N TRP A 34 -7.80 1.23 0.29
CA TRP A 34 -7.45 2.60 0.67
C TRP A 34 -6.50 2.71 1.87
N GLN A 35 -5.68 1.70 2.15
CA GLN A 35 -4.67 1.73 3.19
C GLN A 35 -3.25 1.90 2.62
N ILE A 36 -2.37 2.50 3.41
CA ILE A 36 -0.94 2.63 3.13
C ILE A 36 -0.18 1.69 4.07
N VAL A 37 0.62 0.79 3.50
CA VAL A 37 1.48 -0.15 4.25
C VAL A 37 2.94 0.02 3.84
N ALA A 38 3.89 -0.20 4.75
CA ALA A 38 5.31 -0.33 4.40
C ALA A 38 6.10 -1.12 5.47
N GLY A 39 7.37 -1.40 5.19
CA GLY A 39 8.28 -2.12 6.09
C GLY A 39 8.38 -3.62 5.79
N ASN A 40 9.19 -4.32 6.59
CA ASN A 40 9.40 -5.77 6.51
C ASN A 40 9.32 -6.39 7.94
N PRO A 41 8.23 -7.08 8.31
CA PRO A 41 7.00 -7.27 7.51
C PRO A 41 6.21 -5.96 7.36
N ALA A 42 5.50 -5.81 6.24
CA ALA A 42 4.71 -4.61 5.97
C ALA A 42 3.61 -4.40 7.01
N GLN A 43 3.58 -3.21 7.62
CA GLN A 43 2.60 -2.81 8.63
C GLN A 43 1.71 -1.67 8.10
N LEU A 44 0.50 -1.56 8.65
CA LEU A 44 -0.40 -0.45 8.39
C LEU A 44 0.21 0.86 8.92
N ILE A 45 0.34 1.86 8.04
CA ILE A 45 0.83 3.20 8.40
C ILE A 45 -0.36 4.13 8.64
N LYS A 46 -1.23 4.28 7.63
CA LYS A 46 -2.40 5.16 7.66
C LYS A 46 -3.34 4.87 6.50
N GLN A 47 -4.55 5.42 6.57
CA GLN A 47 -5.47 5.48 5.45
C GLN A 47 -4.96 6.43 4.35
N ARG A 48 -5.10 6.04 3.09
CA ARG A 48 -4.87 6.88 1.91
C ARG A 48 -6.05 7.82 1.74
N VAL A 49 -5.75 9.11 1.70
CA VAL A 49 -6.70 10.18 1.36
C VAL A 49 -6.22 10.85 0.08
N LEU A 50 -7.05 10.88 -0.95
CA LEU A 50 -6.77 11.67 -2.15
C LEU A 50 -7.06 13.14 -1.85
N ARG A 51 -6.08 13.99 -2.13
CA ARG A 51 -6.27 15.44 -2.13
C ARG A 51 -5.97 15.89 -3.54
N TYR A 52 -6.98 16.42 -4.21
CA TYR A 52 -6.76 17.21 -5.41
C TYR A 52 -6.42 18.62 -4.94
N PRO A 53 -5.39 19.28 -5.48
CA PRO A 53 -5.26 20.72 -5.31
C PRO A 53 -6.54 21.35 -5.86
N GLU A 54 -7.06 22.38 -5.20
CA GLU A 54 -8.07 23.23 -5.83
C GLU A 54 -7.44 23.83 -7.09
N GLU A 55 -8.19 23.84 -8.18
CA GLU A 55 -7.74 24.46 -9.43
C GLU A 55 -7.47 25.95 -9.15
N GLU A 56 -6.20 26.39 -9.27
CA GLU A 56 -5.82 27.81 -9.22
C GLU A 56 -6.33 28.57 -10.45
#